data_AF-A0A0Z8DP35-F1
#
_entry.id   AF-A0A0Z8DP35-F1
#
_cell.length_a   1.000
_cell.length_b   1.000
_cell.length_c   1.000
_cell.angle_alpha   90.00
_cell.angle_beta   90.00
_cell.angle_gamma   90.00
#
_symmetry.space_group_name_H-M   'P 1'
#
loop_
_entity.id
_entity.type
_entity.pdbx_description
1 polymer ?
#
loop_
_entity_poly.entity_id
_entity_poly.type
_entity_poly.pdbx_seq_one_letter_code
_entity_poly.pdbx_strand_id
1 'polypeptide(L)'
;MNLLLLFILRLKRNAIFLSLITAIALIPFAMSYRNVLEAENLRFEDRSRIIQVKKEAEIVLYADDKEAQALDQESMDYYKKLLELTTTYLEKEHIQGKSQEVLETELELYQTMQNWEANGHNINHFTNSELAERITVYKKVLEQTLTFHYPTAPKDFYLTLLQLLPASIYIIPLVICCLLAWLLMTDLSKHRGLLFINGLSPSQYATSLTLLALLLQVAIYALILFMLLLLAHQFQFTFQEDYPLLVGTNTLSTISIREQLQKLLLEMAGVTGFYLTFIRLATAKVLQTYKRK
;
A
#
# COMPACT_ATOMS: atom_id res chain seq x y z
N MET A 1 35.52 -20.44 17.68
CA MET A 1 34.45 -20.73 16.70
C MET A 1 33.38 -19.65 16.81
N ASN A 2 33.00 -18.98 15.71
CA ASN A 2 32.03 -17.88 15.76
C ASN A 2 30.60 -18.45 15.90
N LEU A 3 29.99 -18.27 17.08
CA LEU A 3 28.65 -18.79 17.40
C LEU A 3 27.57 -18.30 16.44
N LEU A 4 27.68 -17.06 15.99
CA LEU A 4 26.75 -16.45 15.05
C LEU A 4 26.74 -17.21 13.71
N LEU A 5 27.91 -17.61 13.22
CA LEU A 5 28.05 -18.37 11.98
C LEU A 5 27.43 -19.78 12.09
N LEU A 6 27.55 -20.42 13.26
CA LEU A 6 26.90 -21.72 13.50
C LEU A 6 25.38 -21.61 13.48
N PHE A 7 24.81 -20.56 14.09
CA PHE A 7 23.38 -20.35 14.05
C PHE A 7 22.89 -20.13 12.62
N ILE A 8 23.59 -19.32 11.82
CA ILE A 8 23.27 -19.10 10.41
C ILE A 8 23.32 -20.42 9.61
N LEU A 9 24.39 -21.22 9.77
CA LEU A 9 24.50 -22.52 9.08
C LEU A 9 23.37 -23.47 9.48
N ARG A 10 22.94 -23.45 10.74
CA ARG A 10 21.84 -24.28 11.20
C ARG A 10 20.49 -23.81 10.64
N LEU A 11 20.26 -22.50 10.56
CA LEU A 11 19.06 -21.94 9.93
C LEU A 11 18.99 -22.30 8.44
N LYS A 12 20.12 -22.25 7.73
CA LYS A 12 20.23 -22.71 6.34
C LYS A 12 19.93 -24.20 6.22
N ARG A 13 20.54 -25.03 7.07
CA ARG A 13 20.38 -26.50 7.03
C ARG A 13 18.94 -26.96 7.21
N ASN A 14 18.17 -26.26 8.05
CA ASN A 14 16.78 -26.63 8.32
C ASN A 14 15.77 -25.97 7.35
N ALA A 15 16.23 -25.31 6.29
CA ALA A 15 15.40 -24.54 5.35
C ALA A 15 14.52 -23.44 6.00
N ILE A 16 14.69 -23.16 7.29
CA ILE A 16 13.94 -22.13 8.04
C ILE A 16 14.25 -20.75 7.47
N PHE A 17 15.50 -20.50 7.10
CA PHE A 17 15.91 -19.24 6.49
C PHE A 17 15.23 -18.99 5.14
N LEU A 18 15.15 -20.04 4.30
CA LEU A 18 14.51 -19.95 2.99
C LEU A 18 12.99 -19.71 3.14
N SER A 19 12.32 -20.49 3.98
CA SER A 19 10.89 -20.34 4.26
C SER A 19 10.55 -18.94 4.78
N LEU A 20 11.35 -18.42 5.71
CA LEU A 20 11.20 -17.06 6.26
C LEU A 20 11.33 -15.99 5.16
N ILE A 21 12.36 -16.09 4.32
CA ILE A 21 12.57 -15.15 3.21
C ILE A 21 11.41 -15.19 2.22
N THR A 22 10.97 -16.39 1.82
CA THR A 22 9.87 -16.55 0.86
C THR A 22 8.57 -15.97 1.42
N ALA A 23 8.23 -16.26 2.68
CA ALA A 23 7.04 -15.72 3.32
C ALA A 23 7.06 -14.18 3.38
N ILE A 24 8.20 -13.61 3.75
CA ILE A 24 8.36 -12.15 3.86
C ILE A 24 8.31 -11.48 2.49
N ALA A 25 8.90 -12.08 1.45
CA ALA A 25 8.87 -11.56 0.09
C ALA A 25 7.46 -11.58 -0.53
N LEU A 26 6.61 -12.53 -0.12
CA LEU A 26 5.24 -12.66 -0.61
C LEU A 26 4.31 -11.54 -0.13
N ILE A 27 4.58 -10.95 1.03
CA ILE A 27 3.76 -9.88 1.61
C ILE A 27 3.76 -8.60 0.75
N PRO A 28 4.92 -7.96 0.43
CA PRO A 28 4.93 -6.78 -0.43
C PRO A 28 4.41 -7.10 -1.84
N PHE A 29 4.63 -8.32 -2.33
CA PHE A 29 4.07 -8.78 -3.61
C PHE A 29 2.54 -8.80 -3.60
N ALA A 30 1.93 -9.47 -2.61
CA ALA A 30 0.48 -9.60 -2.50
C ALA A 30 -0.20 -8.24 -2.30
N MET A 31 0.38 -7.37 -1.47
CA MET A 31 -0.14 -6.02 -1.24
C MET A 31 -0.04 -5.16 -2.50
N SER A 32 1.11 -5.16 -3.18
CA SER A 32 1.28 -4.39 -4.42
C SER A 32 0.32 -4.85 -5.50
N TYR A 33 0.14 -6.18 -5.64
CA TYR A 33 -0.78 -6.75 -6.62
C TYR A 33 -2.24 -6.42 -6.29
N ARG A 34 -2.64 -6.51 -5.02
CA ARG A 34 -3.96 -6.10 -4.56
C ARG A 34 -4.24 -4.63 -4.89
N ASN A 35 -3.29 -3.74 -4.57
CA ASN A 35 -3.44 -2.30 -4.85
C ASN A 35 -3.57 -2.03 -6.35
N VAL A 36 -2.80 -2.73 -7.19
CA VAL A 36 -2.91 -2.63 -8.65
C VAL A 36 -4.27 -3.12 -9.16
N LEU A 37 -4.75 -4.26 -8.67
CA LEU A 37 -6.06 -4.79 -9.06
C LEU A 37 -7.21 -3.91 -8.60
N GLU A 38 -7.17 -3.40 -7.38
CA GLU A 38 -8.18 -2.46 -6.86
C GLU A 38 -8.23 -1.20 -7.73
N ALA A 39 -7.06 -0.64 -8.10
CA ALA A 39 -6.97 0.49 -9.01
C ALA A 39 -7.57 0.20 -10.40
N GLU A 40 -7.27 -0.97 -10.96
CA GLU A 40 -7.81 -1.38 -12.27
C GLU A 40 -9.33 -1.62 -12.23
N ASN A 41 -9.84 -2.19 -11.14
CA ASN A 41 -11.28 -2.41 -10.94
C ASN A 41 -12.04 -1.09 -10.81
N LEU A 42 -11.54 -0.14 -10.03
CA LEU A 42 -12.15 1.19 -9.86
C LEU A 42 -12.16 1.95 -11.20
N ARG A 43 -11.04 1.89 -11.94
CA ARG A 43 -10.98 2.44 -13.30
C ARG A 43 -12.02 1.81 -14.22
N PHE A 44 -12.17 0.49 -14.15
CA PHE A 44 -13.15 -0.22 -14.98
C PHE A 44 -14.58 0.19 -14.62
N GLU A 45 -14.90 0.32 -13.33
CA GLU A 45 -16.20 0.77 -12.87
C GLU A 45 -16.51 2.20 -13.33
N ASP A 46 -15.57 3.14 -13.15
CA ASP A 46 -15.72 4.53 -13.60
C ASP A 46 -15.92 4.59 -15.12
N ARG A 47 -15.12 3.85 -15.88
CA ARG A 47 -15.27 3.76 -17.35
C ARG A 47 -16.64 3.20 -17.73
N SER A 48 -17.12 2.18 -17.02
CA SER A 48 -18.45 1.59 -17.25
C SER A 48 -19.56 2.62 -17.01
N ARG A 49 -19.48 3.40 -15.92
CA ARG A 49 -20.46 4.46 -15.63
C ARG A 49 -20.44 5.56 -16.69
N ILE A 50 -19.26 6.01 -17.13
CA ILE A 50 -19.13 7.02 -18.20
C ILE A 50 -19.66 6.49 -19.53
N ILE A 51 -19.48 5.20 -19.84
CA ILE A 51 -20.08 4.56 -21.03
C ILE A 51 -21.61 4.55 -20.94
N GLN A 52 -22.19 4.35 -19.76
CA GLN A 52 -23.65 4.42 -19.58
C GLN A 52 -24.16 5.85 -19.80
N VAL A 53 -23.50 6.85 -19.23
CA VAL A 53 -23.81 8.27 -19.45
C VAL A 53 -23.72 8.64 -20.93
N LYS A 54 -22.69 8.16 -21.64
CA LYS A 54 -22.59 8.32 -23.11
C LYS A 54 -23.80 7.73 -23.83
N LYS A 55 -24.19 6.49 -23.50
CA LYS A 55 -25.33 5.81 -24.12
C LYS A 55 -26.65 6.53 -23.84
N GLU A 56 -26.86 7.03 -22.63
CA GLU A 56 -28.05 7.83 -22.31
C GLU A 56 -28.12 9.08 -23.21
N ALA A 57 -27.01 9.81 -23.36
CA ALA A 57 -26.98 10.96 -24.25
C ALA A 57 -27.20 10.60 -25.73
N GLU A 58 -26.63 9.50 -26.21
CA GLU A 58 -26.90 9.00 -27.58
C GLU A 58 -28.38 8.65 -27.76
N ILE A 59 -29.00 7.97 -26.79
CA ILE A 59 -30.41 7.61 -26.85
C ILE A 59 -31.28 8.87 -26.87
N VAL A 60 -31.01 9.85 -26.01
CA VAL A 60 -31.81 11.08 -25.94
C VAL A 60 -31.66 11.92 -27.21
N LEU A 61 -30.45 12.03 -27.76
CA LEU A 61 -30.18 12.82 -28.97
C LEU A 61 -30.65 12.15 -30.27
N TYR A 62 -30.64 10.82 -30.33
CA TYR A 62 -30.93 10.04 -31.54
C TYR A 62 -32.19 9.16 -31.43
N ALA A 63 -33.06 9.40 -30.43
CA ALA A 63 -34.36 8.73 -30.34
C ALA A 63 -35.18 8.99 -31.62
N ASP A 64 -35.78 7.94 -32.18
CA ASP A 64 -36.64 8.03 -33.38
C ASP A 64 -37.76 9.06 -33.16
N ASP A 65 -37.72 10.13 -33.97
CA ASP A 65 -38.60 11.27 -34.31
C ASP A 65 -39.92 11.60 -33.56
N LYS A 66 -40.44 10.77 -32.65
CA LYS A 66 -41.66 11.05 -31.87
C LYS A 66 -41.39 11.56 -30.45
N GLU A 67 -40.21 11.33 -29.88
CA GLU A 67 -39.80 11.85 -28.55
C GLU A 67 -38.77 12.99 -28.64
N ALA A 68 -37.93 13.01 -29.68
CA ALA A 68 -36.95 14.09 -29.90
C ALA A 68 -37.59 15.48 -30.15
N GLN A 69 -38.88 15.52 -30.49
CA GLN A 69 -39.62 16.77 -30.74
C GLN A 69 -40.05 17.54 -29.46
N ALA A 70 -39.67 17.08 -28.27
CA ALA A 70 -40.04 17.73 -27.01
C ALA A 70 -38.85 18.27 -26.17
N LEU A 71 -37.61 18.11 -26.64
CA LEU A 71 -36.44 18.66 -25.95
C LEU A 71 -36.26 20.13 -26.28
N ASP A 72 -36.11 20.96 -25.25
CA ASP A 72 -35.71 22.34 -25.38
C ASP A 72 -34.24 22.47 -25.82
N GLN A 73 -33.90 23.63 -26.40
CA GLN A 73 -32.57 23.88 -26.94
C GLN A 73 -31.47 23.73 -25.88
N GLU A 74 -31.74 24.09 -24.63
CA GLU A 74 -30.81 23.97 -23.51
C GLU A 74 -30.48 22.50 -23.21
N SER A 75 -31.48 21.63 -23.13
CA SER A 75 -31.27 20.18 -22.98
C SER A 75 -30.50 19.59 -24.15
N MET A 76 -30.81 19.99 -25.39
CA MET A 76 -30.10 19.51 -26.57
C MET A 76 -28.61 19.87 -26.55
N ASP A 77 -28.28 21.09 -26.14
CA ASP A 77 -26.90 21.56 -26.05
C ASP A 77 -26.15 20.88 -24.89
N TYR A 78 -26.82 20.60 -23.77
CA TYR A 78 -26.29 19.80 -22.68
C TYR A 78 -25.91 18.38 -23.13
N TYR A 79 -26.84 17.64 -23.74
CA TYR A 79 -26.59 16.25 -24.14
C TYR A 79 -25.52 16.16 -25.23
N LYS A 80 -25.44 17.13 -26.15
CA LYS A 80 -24.34 17.20 -27.14
C LYS A 80 -22.99 17.39 -26.47
N LYS A 81 -22.90 18.35 -25.54
CA LYS A 81 -21.66 18.60 -24.79
C LYS A 81 -21.26 17.38 -23.96
N LEU A 82 -22.23 16.70 -23.35
CA LEU A 82 -21.98 15.49 -22.58
C LEU A 82 -21.52 14.32 -23.47
N LEU A 83 -22.09 14.16 -24.67
CA LEU A 83 -21.65 13.16 -25.65
C LEU A 83 -20.22 13.43 -26.16
N GLU A 84 -19.89 14.70 -26.41
CA GLU A 84 -18.54 15.13 -26.81
C GLU A 84 -17.52 14.84 -25.70
N LEU A 85 -17.80 15.27 -24.46
CA LEU A 85 -16.90 15.11 -23.33
C LEU A 85 -16.70 13.63 -22.98
N THR A 86 -17.76 12.82 -22.96
CA THR A 86 -17.64 11.38 -22.69
C THR A 86 -16.87 10.64 -23.78
N THR A 87 -17.09 10.98 -25.06
CA THR A 87 -16.35 10.36 -26.17
C THR A 87 -14.88 10.75 -26.14
N THR A 88 -14.59 12.05 -25.95
CA THR A 88 -13.23 12.58 -25.84
C THR A 88 -12.49 11.94 -24.66
N TYR A 89 -13.14 11.84 -23.49
CA TYR A 89 -12.57 11.19 -22.33
C TYR A 89 -12.26 9.71 -22.61
N LEU A 90 -13.20 8.94 -23.16
CA LEU A 90 -13.02 7.50 -23.40
C LEU A 90 -11.92 7.20 -24.42
N GLU A 91 -11.78 8.05 -25.43
CA GLU A 91 -10.72 7.94 -26.44
C GLU A 91 -9.35 8.32 -25.85
N LYS A 92 -9.26 9.48 -25.19
CA LYS A 92 -8.01 9.94 -24.58
C LYS A 92 -7.55 9.02 -23.45
N GLU A 93 -8.45 8.54 -22.57
CA GLU A 93 -8.08 7.59 -21.51
C GLU A 93 -7.54 6.29 -22.11
N HIS A 94 -8.11 5.81 -23.22
CA HIS A 94 -7.65 4.60 -23.88
C HIS A 94 -6.22 4.74 -24.43
N ILE A 95 -5.89 5.91 -25.00
CA ILE A 95 -4.59 6.17 -25.66
C ILE A 95 -3.53 6.61 -24.65
N GLN A 96 -3.90 7.48 -23.70
CA GLN A 96 -2.97 8.23 -22.85
C GLN A 96 -3.06 7.85 -21.36
N GLY A 97 -4.00 6.99 -20.95
CA GLY A 97 -4.30 6.75 -19.54
C GLY A 97 -4.86 8.00 -18.85
N LYS A 98 -4.63 8.19 -17.55
CA LYS A 98 -4.99 9.44 -16.85
C LYS A 98 -3.85 10.46 -16.99
N SER A 99 -3.64 10.93 -18.20
CA SER A 99 -2.84 12.13 -18.44
C SER A 99 -3.52 13.35 -17.80
N GLN A 100 -2.77 14.44 -17.64
CA GLN A 100 -3.33 15.69 -17.12
C GLN A 100 -4.51 16.18 -17.99
N GLU A 101 -4.39 16.07 -19.31
CA GLU A 101 -5.46 16.41 -20.26
C GLU A 101 -6.72 15.54 -20.08
N VAL A 102 -6.54 14.26 -19.74
CA VAL A 102 -7.66 13.35 -19.47
C VAL A 102 -8.36 13.72 -18.16
N LEU A 103 -7.60 14.09 -17.13
CA LEU A 103 -8.14 14.56 -15.86
C LEU A 103 -8.89 15.90 -16.02
N GLU A 104 -8.39 16.81 -16.85
CA GLU A 104 -9.07 18.06 -17.19
C GLU A 104 -10.40 17.80 -17.91
N THR A 105 -10.39 16.89 -18.89
CA THR A 105 -11.60 16.48 -19.63
C THR A 105 -12.63 15.83 -18.70
N GLU A 106 -12.17 14.97 -17.79
CA GLU A 106 -13.01 14.31 -16.80
C GLU A 106 -13.58 15.29 -15.76
N LEU A 107 -12.78 16.25 -15.32
CA LEU A 107 -13.23 17.33 -14.44
C LEU A 107 -14.32 18.16 -15.10
N GLU A 108 -14.17 18.52 -16.38
CA GLU A 108 -15.19 19.25 -17.12
C GLU A 108 -16.48 18.43 -17.27
N LEU A 109 -16.37 17.12 -17.52
CA LEU A 109 -17.51 16.22 -17.56
C LEU A 109 -18.28 16.22 -16.23
N TYR A 110 -17.58 16.05 -15.10
CA TYR A 110 -18.21 16.05 -13.79
C TYR A 110 -18.84 17.40 -13.43
N GLN A 111 -18.20 18.51 -13.77
CA GLN A 111 -18.78 19.85 -13.57
C GLN A 111 -20.03 20.06 -14.42
N THR A 112 -20.01 19.59 -15.67
CA THR A 112 -21.16 19.69 -16.59
C THR A 112 -22.36 18.91 -16.03
N MET A 113 -22.13 17.70 -15.53
CA MET A 113 -23.16 16.92 -14.83
C MET A 113 -23.63 17.62 -13.55
N GLN A 114 -22.73 18.10 -12.69
CA GLN A 114 -23.13 18.76 -11.45
C GLN A 114 -23.98 20.02 -11.71
N ASN A 115 -23.65 20.81 -12.71
CA ASN A 115 -24.42 22.00 -13.09
C ASN A 115 -25.82 21.63 -13.58
N TRP A 116 -25.95 20.53 -14.32
CA TRP A 116 -27.24 20.02 -14.80
C TRP A 116 -28.13 19.57 -13.64
N GLU A 117 -27.55 18.86 -12.67
CA GLU A 117 -28.26 18.46 -11.45
C GLU A 117 -28.66 19.67 -10.59
N ALA A 118 -27.78 20.68 -10.50
CA ALA A 118 -28.07 21.93 -9.78
C ALA A 118 -29.23 22.73 -10.39
N ASN A 119 -29.47 22.58 -11.70
CA ASN A 119 -30.61 23.17 -12.41
C ASN A 119 -31.92 22.36 -12.25
N GLY A 120 -31.91 21.30 -11.44
CA GLY A 120 -33.10 20.49 -11.13
C GLY A 120 -33.34 19.32 -12.07
N HIS A 121 -32.41 19.01 -12.96
CA HIS A 121 -32.48 17.84 -13.83
C HIS A 121 -31.86 16.61 -13.16
N ASN A 122 -32.40 15.42 -13.43
CA ASN A 122 -31.93 14.21 -12.77
C ASN A 122 -30.77 13.55 -13.55
N ILE A 123 -29.78 13.03 -12.84
CA ILE A 123 -28.65 12.28 -13.42
C ILE A 123 -28.67 10.86 -12.87
N ASN A 124 -28.96 9.88 -13.73
CA ASN A 124 -29.25 8.52 -13.30
C ASN A 124 -28.04 7.73 -12.78
N HIS A 125 -26.83 8.29 -12.89
CA HIS A 125 -25.58 7.56 -12.71
C HIS A 125 -24.64 8.12 -11.65
N PHE A 126 -24.90 9.31 -11.13
CA PHE A 126 -24.08 9.98 -10.11
C PHE A 126 -24.96 10.75 -9.15
N THR A 127 -24.55 10.82 -7.88
CA THR A 127 -25.18 11.68 -6.88
C THR A 127 -24.44 13.01 -6.79
N ASN A 128 -25.12 14.12 -6.47
CA ASN A 128 -24.47 15.42 -6.28
C ASN A 128 -23.30 15.39 -5.30
N SER A 129 -23.44 14.64 -4.20
CA SER A 129 -22.36 14.47 -3.21
C SER A 129 -21.12 13.80 -3.82
N GLU A 130 -21.31 12.76 -4.64
CA GLU A 130 -20.22 12.07 -5.32
C GLU A 130 -19.55 12.97 -6.37
N LEU A 131 -20.33 13.73 -7.13
CA LEU A 131 -19.81 14.70 -8.10
C LEU A 131 -18.99 15.80 -7.41
N ALA A 132 -19.50 16.37 -6.31
CA ALA A 132 -18.82 17.40 -5.53
C ALA A 132 -17.48 16.92 -4.97
N GLU A 133 -17.45 15.68 -4.45
CA GLU A 133 -16.22 15.05 -3.95
C GLU A 133 -15.19 14.88 -5.07
N ARG A 134 -15.59 14.25 -6.19
CA ARG A 134 -14.71 14.03 -7.35
C ARG A 134 -14.15 15.34 -7.90
N ILE A 135 -14.99 16.37 -8.09
CA ILE A 135 -14.57 17.69 -8.58
C ILE A 135 -13.53 18.33 -7.65
N THR A 136 -13.77 18.27 -6.33
CA THR A 136 -12.85 18.84 -5.34
C THR A 136 -11.50 18.15 -5.37
N VAL A 137 -11.50 16.82 -5.49
CA VAL A 137 -10.27 16.01 -5.58
C VAL A 137 -9.52 16.32 -6.88
N TYR A 138 -10.19 16.29 -8.03
CA TYR A 138 -9.56 16.54 -9.33
C TYR A 138 -9.01 17.97 -9.47
N LYS A 139 -9.71 18.99 -8.95
CA LYS A 139 -9.18 20.37 -8.94
C LYS A 139 -7.86 20.46 -8.17
N LYS A 140 -7.80 19.88 -6.98
CA LYS A 140 -6.56 19.89 -6.16
C LYS A 140 -5.43 19.12 -6.84
N VAL A 141 -5.73 17.98 -7.45
CA VAL A 141 -4.79 17.18 -8.24
C VAL A 141 -4.15 18.02 -9.36
N LEU A 142 -4.98 18.75 -10.11
CA LEU A 142 -4.52 19.61 -11.21
C LEU A 142 -3.76 20.85 -10.72
N GLU A 143 -4.23 21.50 -9.64
CA GLU A 143 -3.59 22.68 -9.03
C GLU A 143 -2.16 22.40 -8.55
N GLN A 144 -1.88 21.19 -8.08
CA GLN A 144 -0.57 20.82 -7.58
C GLN A 144 0.41 20.43 -8.71
N THR A 145 -0.01 20.46 -9.99
CA THR A 145 0.78 19.93 -11.14
C THR A 145 1.31 18.51 -10.90
N LEU A 146 0.59 17.76 -10.06
CA LEU A 146 0.96 16.40 -9.72
C LEU A 146 0.42 15.51 -10.81
N THR A 147 1.30 14.76 -11.47
CA THR A 147 0.92 13.69 -12.39
C THR A 147 0.32 12.54 -11.59
N PHE A 148 -0.92 12.68 -11.13
CA PHE A 148 -1.67 11.57 -10.57
C PHE A 148 -2.18 10.69 -11.70
N HIS A 149 -1.72 9.46 -11.77
CA HIS A 149 -2.49 8.42 -12.43
C HIS A 149 -3.56 7.91 -11.45
N TYR A 150 -4.70 8.61 -11.35
CA TYR A 150 -5.91 8.27 -10.57
C TYR A 150 -6.01 8.80 -9.12
N PRO A 151 -7.18 9.35 -8.71
CA PRO A 151 -7.50 9.64 -7.30
C PRO A 151 -8.07 8.45 -6.51
N THR A 152 -8.41 7.33 -7.16
CA THR A 152 -9.12 6.22 -6.50
C THR A 152 -8.22 5.07 -6.05
N ALA A 153 -6.95 4.98 -6.49
CA ALA A 153 -5.92 4.19 -5.81
C ALA A 153 -4.54 4.50 -6.41
N PRO A 154 -3.53 4.87 -5.61
CA PRO A 154 -2.24 5.19 -6.19
C PRO A 154 -1.41 3.91 -6.33
N LYS A 155 -0.85 3.75 -7.52
CA LYS A 155 0.37 2.97 -7.72
C LYS A 155 1.54 3.73 -7.08
N ASP A 156 1.48 4.01 -5.78
CA ASP A 156 2.49 4.81 -5.08
C ASP A 156 3.28 3.93 -4.11
N PHE A 157 4.60 4.04 -4.25
CA PHE A 157 5.57 3.38 -3.41
C PHE A 157 5.36 3.71 -1.92
N TYR A 158 5.16 4.99 -1.59
CA TYR A 158 5.06 5.43 -0.20
C TYR A 158 3.77 4.99 0.48
N LEU A 159 2.66 4.94 -0.26
CA LEU A 159 1.40 4.42 0.29
C LEU A 159 1.53 2.93 0.63
N THR A 160 2.09 2.13 -0.29
CA THR A 160 2.31 0.69 -0.06
C THR A 160 3.28 0.47 1.11
N LEU A 161 4.32 1.32 1.22
CA LEU A 161 5.23 1.32 2.35
C LEU A 161 4.53 1.66 3.66
N LEU A 162 3.69 2.70 3.69
CA LEU A 162 2.92 3.12 4.88
C LEU A 162 1.86 2.10 5.32
N GLN A 163 1.34 1.28 4.41
CA GLN A 163 0.46 0.16 4.76
C GLN A 163 1.24 -1.00 5.39
N LEU A 164 2.44 -1.26 4.88
CA LEU A 164 3.25 -2.40 5.31
C LEU A 164 4.00 -2.14 6.62
N LEU A 165 4.58 -0.95 6.75
CA LEU A 165 5.52 -0.61 7.83
C LEU A 165 4.89 -0.76 9.23
N PRO A 166 3.68 -0.24 9.52
CA PRO A 166 3.09 -0.32 10.86
C PRO A 166 2.86 -1.76 11.33
N ALA A 167 2.33 -2.63 10.46
CA ALA A 167 2.12 -4.04 10.80
C ALA A 167 3.45 -4.79 10.98
N SER A 168 4.45 -4.47 10.14
CA SER A 168 5.75 -5.12 10.16
C SER A 168 6.53 -4.86 11.46
N ILE A 169 6.35 -3.68 12.08
CA ILE A 169 7.03 -3.26 13.32
C ILE A 169 6.84 -4.28 14.45
N TYR A 170 5.67 -4.90 14.54
CA TYR A 170 5.34 -5.83 15.62
C TYR A 170 5.48 -7.30 15.20
N ILE A 171 5.09 -7.63 13.97
CA ILE A 171 5.07 -9.01 13.47
C ILE A 171 6.51 -9.54 13.29
N ILE A 172 7.43 -8.73 12.74
CA ILE A 172 8.80 -9.19 12.48
C ILE A 172 9.54 -9.54 13.78
N PRO A 173 9.55 -8.69 14.82
CA PRO A 173 10.14 -9.05 16.11
C PRO A 173 9.54 -10.31 16.73
N LEU A 174 8.21 -10.49 16.61
CA LEU A 174 7.54 -11.68 17.12
C LEU A 174 8.04 -12.96 16.44
N VAL A 175 8.10 -12.96 15.10
CA VAL A 175 8.59 -14.10 14.30
C VAL A 175 10.05 -14.40 14.63
N ILE A 176 10.89 -13.37 14.77
CA ILE A 176 12.29 -13.53 15.19
C ILE A 176 12.35 -14.16 16.59
N CYS A 177 11.58 -13.68 17.56
CA CYS A 177 11.51 -14.25 18.90
C CYS A 177 11.13 -15.73 18.89
N CYS A 178 10.13 -16.13 18.09
CA CYS A 178 9.73 -17.54 17.94
C CYS A 178 10.87 -18.41 17.38
N LEU A 179 11.56 -17.91 16.34
CA LEU A 179 12.69 -18.62 15.72
C LEU A 179 13.87 -18.79 16.69
N LEU A 180 14.14 -17.76 17.51
CA LEU A 180 15.17 -17.79 18.52
C LEU A 180 14.82 -18.69 19.70
N ALA A 181 13.57 -18.68 20.15
CA ALA A 181 13.09 -19.61 21.17
C ALA A 181 13.21 -21.06 20.70
N TRP A 182 12.88 -21.34 19.44
CA TRP A 182 13.08 -22.66 18.84
C TRP A 182 14.56 -23.07 18.81
N LEU A 183 15.48 -22.16 18.42
CA LEU A 183 16.93 -22.42 18.48
C LEU A 183 17.38 -22.73 19.91
N LEU A 184 16.94 -21.94 20.89
CA LEU A 184 17.28 -22.14 22.30
C LEU A 184 16.78 -23.49 22.82
N MET A 185 15.52 -23.84 22.55
CA MET A 185 14.93 -25.10 23.02
C MET A 185 15.54 -26.33 22.34
N THR A 186 15.86 -26.25 21.05
CA THR A 186 16.55 -27.34 20.34
C THR A 186 17.98 -27.55 20.85
N ASP A 187 18.66 -26.50 21.29
CA ASP A 187 19.99 -26.61 21.93
C ASP A 187 19.93 -27.14 23.37
N LEU A 188 18.87 -26.84 24.12
CA LEU A 188 18.66 -27.35 25.48
C LEU A 188 18.22 -28.83 25.48
N SER A 189 17.24 -29.18 24.66
CA SER A 189 16.61 -30.52 24.65
C SER A 189 17.54 -31.66 24.21
N LYS A 190 18.50 -31.40 23.31
CA LYS A 190 19.32 -32.48 22.75
C LYS A 190 20.51 -32.90 23.62
N HIS A 191 20.67 -32.39 24.84
CA HIS A 191 21.85 -32.57 25.74
C HIS A 191 23.23 -32.32 25.10
N ARG A 192 23.30 -32.03 23.81
CA ARG A 192 24.46 -31.62 23.01
C ARG A 192 24.51 -30.11 22.87
N GLY A 193 24.18 -29.39 23.94
CA GLY A 193 24.15 -27.94 23.92
C GLY A 193 25.54 -27.40 23.60
N LEU A 194 25.63 -26.51 22.60
CA LEU A 194 26.86 -25.77 22.26
C LEU A 194 27.54 -25.17 23.49
N LEU A 195 26.74 -24.78 24.50
CA LEU A 195 27.19 -24.29 25.80
C LEU A 195 28.01 -25.30 26.61
N PHE A 196 27.62 -26.58 26.62
CA PHE A 196 28.29 -27.64 27.37
C PHE A 196 29.47 -28.24 26.60
N ILE A 197 29.35 -28.36 25.28
CA ILE A 197 30.43 -28.91 24.43
C ILE A 197 31.59 -27.92 24.26
N ASN A 198 31.30 -26.61 24.18
CA ASN A 198 32.32 -25.58 23.92
C ASN A 198 32.67 -24.71 25.14
N GLY A 199 32.17 -25.03 26.34
CA GLY A 199 32.48 -24.29 27.58
C GLY A 199 32.05 -22.82 27.58
N LEU A 200 31.00 -22.46 26.83
CA LEU A 200 30.59 -21.07 26.65
C LEU A 200 29.87 -20.51 27.89
N SER A 201 30.04 -19.21 28.13
CA SER A 201 29.27 -18.54 29.19
C SER A 201 27.84 -18.25 28.72
N PRO A 202 26.83 -18.30 29.61
CA PRO A 202 25.45 -17.91 29.29
C PRO A 202 25.34 -16.52 28.66
N SER A 203 26.21 -15.59 29.08
CA SER A 203 26.29 -14.23 28.54
C SER A 203 26.75 -14.22 27.08
N GLN A 204 27.82 -14.96 26.75
CA GLN A 204 28.35 -15.05 25.37
C GLN A 204 27.33 -15.63 24.39
N TYR A 205 26.57 -16.64 24.84
CA TYR A 205 25.50 -17.23 24.03
C TYR A 205 24.35 -16.23 23.82
N ALA A 206 23.88 -15.57 24.89
CA ALA A 206 22.82 -14.57 24.81
C ALA A 206 23.21 -13.41 23.88
N THR A 207 24.44 -12.91 23.96
CA THR A 207 24.94 -11.86 23.06
C THR A 207 24.99 -12.31 21.60
N SER A 208 25.44 -13.53 21.33
CA SER A 208 25.49 -14.07 19.95
C SER A 208 24.08 -14.23 19.35
N LEU A 209 23.13 -14.61 20.18
CA LEU A 209 21.73 -14.79 19.81
C LEU A 209 21.02 -13.44 19.58
N THR A 210 21.34 -12.40 20.36
CA THR A 210 20.86 -11.04 20.12
C THR A 210 21.44 -10.42 18.85
N LEU A 211 22.71 -10.69 18.55
CA LEU A 211 23.34 -10.25 17.29
C LEU A 211 22.70 -10.92 16.08
N LEU A 212 22.36 -12.21 16.19
CA LEU A 212 21.60 -12.92 15.16
C LEU A 212 20.21 -12.30 14.97
N ALA A 213 19.53 -11.94 16.06
CA ALA A 213 18.22 -11.28 16.01
C ALA A 213 18.28 -9.95 15.23
N LEU A 214 19.28 -9.12 15.54
CA LEU A 214 19.51 -7.84 14.86
C LEU A 214 19.84 -8.05 13.38
N LEU A 215 20.72 -9.01 13.06
CA LEU A 215 21.10 -9.31 11.68
C LEU A 215 19.91 -9.80 10.85
N LEU A 216 19.07 -10.67 11.42
CA LEU A 216 17.84 -11.13 10.76
C LEU A 216 16.87 -9.98 10.53
N GLN A 217 16.67 -9.11 11.53
CA GLN A 217 15.77 -7.97 11.39
C GLN A 217 16.23 -7.03 10.27
N VAL A 218 17.51 -6.64 10.26
CA VAL A 218 18.07 -5.77 9.21
C VAL A 218 17.93 -6.43 7.83
N ALA A 219 18.25 -7.72 7.70
CA ALA A 219 18.12 -8.45 6.44
C ALA A 219 16.67 -8.50 5.94
N ILE A 220 15.71 -8.71 6.84
CA ILE A 220 14.28 -8.74 6.53
C ILE A 220 13.80 -7.38 6.00
N TYR A 221 14.11 -6.29 6.68
CA TYR A 221 13.70 -4.96 6.23
C TYR A 221 14.39 -4.55 4.93
N ALA A 222 15.67 -4.89 4.75
CA ALA A 222 16.37 -4.67 3.50
C ALA A 222 15.72 -5.45 2.34
N LEU A 223 15.31 -6.70 2.58
CA LEU A 223 14.59 -7.51 1.60
C LEU A 223 13.22 -6.91 1.25
N ILE A 224 12.45 -6.47 2.26
CA ILE A 224 11.16 -5.82 2.04
C ILE A 224 11.33 -4.58 1.17
N LEU A 225 12.29 -3.71 1.51
CA LEU A 225 12.57 -2.49 0.75
C LEU A 225 12.99 -2.83 -0.69
N PHE A 226 13.87 -3.81 -0.86
CA PHE A 226 14.31 -4.26 -2.18
C PHE A 226 13.14 -4.80 -3.02
N MET A 227 12.27 -5.63 -2.42
CA MET A 227 11.08 -6.14 -3.10
C MET A 227 10.12 -5.01 -3.48
N LEU A 228 9.89 -4.03 -2.60
CA LEU A 228 9.06 -2.87 -2.92
C LEU A 228 9.65 -2.04 -4.05
N LEU A 229 10.97 -1.87 -4.11
CA LEU A 229 11.64 -1.17 -5.20
C LEU A 229 11.52 -1.94 -6.53
N LEU A 230 11.67 -3.27 -6.51
CA LEU A 230 11.46 -4.10 -7.69
C LEU A 230 10.02 -4.01 -8.20
N LEU A 231 9.05 -4.05 -7.29
CA LEU A 231 7.62 -3.95 -7.63
C LEU A 231 7.26 -2.55 -8.12
N ALA A 232 7.84 -1.51 -7.51
CA ALA A 232 7.71 -0.15 -7.97
C ALA A 232 8.24 0.00 -9.40
N HIS A 233 9.38 -0.62 -9.71
CA HIS A 233 9.87 -0.62 -11.09
C HIS A 233 8.93 -1.39 -12.03
N GLN A 234 8.50 -2.61 -11.65
CA GLN A 234 7.65 -3.47 -12.48
C GLN A 234 6.28 -2.86 -12.77
N PHE A 235 5.65 -2.24 -11.77
CA PHE A 235 4.33 -1.64 -11.88
C PHE A 235 4.35 -0.13 -12.15
N GLN A 236 5.54 0.44 -12.38
CA GLN A 236 5.75 1.87 -12.63
C GLN A 236 5.14 2.74 -11.52
N PHE A 237 5.43 2.41 -10.27
CA PHE A 237 4.95 3.19 -9.15
C PHE A 237 5.57 4.58 -9.15
N THR A 238 4.75 5.57 -8.80
CA THR A 238 5.23 6.94 -8.57
C THR A 238 5.84 7.04 -7.17
N PHE A 239 6.75 8.01 -7.01
CA PHE A 239 7.39 8.34 -5.74
C PHE A 239 6.96 9.73 -5.34
N GLN A 240 5.87 9.84 -4.58
CA GLN A 240 5.30 11.12 -4.20
C GLN A 240 5.26 11.26 -2.67
N GLU A 241 5.94 12.28 -2.13
CA GLU A 241 6.02 12.50 -0.67
C GLU A 241 4.80 13.23 -0.10
N ASP A 242 4.11 14.03 -0.92
CA ASP A 242 2.94 14.80 -0.52
C ASP A 242 1.66 14.10 -0.96
N TYR A 243 1.07 13.34 -0.03
CA TYR A 243 -0.17 12.61 -0.27
C TYR A 243 -1.36 13.30 0.41
N PRO A 244 -2.42 13.66 -0.32
CA PRO A 244 -3.66 14.12 0.30
C PRO A 244 -4.39 12.92 0.91
N LEU A 245 -4.26 12.72 2.23
CA LEU A 245 -5.04 11.71 2.97
C LEU A 245 -6.32 12.36 3.50
N LEU A 246 -7.48 11.75 3.20
CA LEU A 246 -8.76 12.12 3.80
C LEU A 246 -8.80 11.61 5.25
N VAL A 247 -8.53 12.51 6.22
CA VAL A 247 -8.64 12.21 7.64
C VAL A 247 -10.04 12.58 8.12
N GLY A 248 -10.98 11.63 8.02
CA GLY A 248 -12.34 11.82 8.52
C GLY A 248 -13.13 12.93 7.82
N THR A 249 -14.36 13.15 8.29
CA THR A 249 -15.31 14.10 7.70
C THR A 249 -14.75 15.52 7.68
N ASN A 250 -14.54 16.04 6.47
CA ASN A 250 -14.40 17.46 6.11
C ASN A 250 -13.06 18.17 6.36
N THR A 251 -11.97 17.48 6.71
CA THR A 251 -10.64 18.13 6.67
C THR A 251 -9.61 17.28 5.93
N LEU A 252 -9.43 17.59 4.64
CA LEU A 252 -8.26 17.19 3.84
C LEU A 252 -7.03 17.91 4.39
N SER A 253 -6.39 17.34 5.40
CA SER A 253 -5.04 17.73 5.82
C SER A 253 -4.05 16.88 5.02
N THR A 254 -3.16 17.52 4.28
CA THR A 254 -2.01 16.85 3.66
C THR A 254 -1.09 16.41 4.79
N ILE A 255 -1.18 15.13 5.19
CA ILE A 255 -0.19 14.59 6.10
C ILE A 255 1.09 14.38 5.30
N SER A 256 2.18 15.02 5.72
CA SER A 256 3.49 14.78 5.12
C SER A 256 3.89 13.32 5.35
N ILE A 257 4.10 12.56 4.27
CA ILE A 257 4.56 11.16 4.37
C ILE A 257 5.85 11.09 5.18
N ARG A 258 6.71 12.09 5.03
CA ARG A 258 7.97 12.21 5.78
C ARG A 258 7.75 12.18 7.29
N GLU A 259 6.77 12.93 7.81
CA GLU A 259 6.48 12.98 9.25
C GLU A 259 5.95 11.63 9.76
N GLN A 260 5.05 10.99 9.00
CA GLN A 260 4.57 9.65 9.35
C GLN A 260 5.70 8.61 9.33
N LEU A 261 6.55 8.65 8.31
CA LEU A 261 7.68 7.74 8.18
C LEU A 261 8.68 7.94 9.33
N GLN A 262 8.98 9.18 9.70
CA GLN A 262 9.83 9.49 10.85
C GLN A 262 9.25 8.94 12.16
N LYS A 263 7.95 9.13 12.39
CA LYS A 263 7.26 8.58 13.57
C LYS A 263 7.35 7.06 13.61
N LEU A 264 7.09 6.39 12.49
CA LEU A 264 7.15 4.93 12.38
C LEU A 264 8.58 4.40 12.55
N LEU A 265 9.58 5.07 12.01
CA LEU A 265 10.99 4.70 12.21
C LEU A 265 11.43 4.84 13.67
N LEU A 266 10.96 5.89 14.36
CA LEU A 266 11.23 6.08 15.79
C LEU A 266 10.56 4.96 16.62
N GLU A 267 9.31 4.63 16.32
CA GLU A 267 8.58 3.52 16.93
C GLU A 267 9.30 2.19 16.70
N MET A 268 9.73 1.94 15.46
CA MET A 268 10.52 0.77 15.09
C MET A 268 11.82 0.68 15.90
N ALA A 269 12.56 1.79 16.06
CA ALA A 269 13.77 1.83 16.87
C ALA A 269 13.49 1.51 18.35
N GLY A 270 12.39 2.05 18.91
CA GLY A 270 11.95 1.78 20.27
C GLY A 270 11.59 0.31 20.50
N VAL A 271 10.74 -0.26 19.64
CA VAL A 271 10.37 -1.69 19.67
C VAL A 271 11.61 -2.56 19.52
N THR A 272 12.52 -2.20 18.61
CA THR A 272 13.79 -2.91 18.38
C THR A 272 14.64 -2.97 19.64
N GLY A 273 14.85 -1.83 20.31
CA GLY A 273 15.59 -1.78 21.57
C GLY A 273 14.94 -2.64 22.66
N PHE A 274 13.61 -2.59 22.79
CA PHE A 274 12.87 -3.35 23.79
C PHE A 274 12.96 -4.87 23.56
N TYR A 275 12.70 -5.35 22.35
CA TYR A 275 12.68 -6.81 22.13
C TYR A 275 14.10 -7.41 22.17
N LEU A 276 15.13 -6.69 21.70
CA LEU A 276 16.52 -7.16 21.79
C LEU A 276 17.00 -7.27 23.24
N THR A 277 16.65 -6.30 24.09
CA THR A 277 16.96 -6.36 25.52
C THR A 277 16.21 -7.50 26.20
N PHE A 278 14.94 -7.71 25.86
CA PHE A 278 14.16 -8.84 26.34
C PHE A 278 14.79 -10.20 25.96
N ILE A 279 15.16 -10.40 24.69
CA ILE A 279 15.84 -11.62 24.23
C ILE A 279 17.10 -11.87 25.05
N ARG A 280 17.93 -10.84 25.26
CA ARG A 280 19.18 -10.96 26.01
C ARG A 280 18.93 -11.44 27.44
N LEU A 281 18.02 -10.77 28.15
CA LEU A 281 17.73 -11.04 29.56
C LEU A 281 17.06 -12.40 29.74
N ALA A 282 16.06 -12.71 28.92
CA ALA A 282 15.34 -13.98 28.98
C ALA A 282 16.28 -15.16 28.69
N THR A 283 17.10 -15.06 27.64
CA THR A 283 18.05 -16.12 27.27
C THR A 283 19.09 -16.33 28.37
N ALA A 284 19.68 -15.25 28.90
CA ALA A 284 20.66 -15.35 29.97
C ALA A 284 20.07 -16.02 31.23
N LYS A 285 18.84 -15.64 31.62
CA LYS A 285 18.16 -16.21 32.80
C LYS A 285 17.83 -17.69 32.63
N VAL A 286 17.31 -18.10 31.47
CA VAL A 286 17.02 -19.50 31.16
C VAL A 286 18.29 -20.35 31.24
N LEU A 287 19.37 -19.88 30.63
CA LEU A 287 20.66 -20.58 30.61
C LEU A 287 21.33 -20.66 32.00
N GLN A 288 21.24 -19.60 32.80
CA GLN A 288 21.73 -19.62 34.19
C GLN A 288 20.99 -20.64 35.04
N THR A 289 19.66 -20.74 34.87
CA THR A 289 18.83 -21.72 35.58
C THR A 289 19.20 -23.15 35.19
N TYR A 290 19.47 -23.38 33.89
CA TYR A 290 19.81 -24.71 33.37
C TYR A 290 21.24 -25.15 33.75
N LYS A 291 22.20 -24.22 33.87
CA LYS A 291 23.58 -24.54 34.31
C LYS A 291 23.67 -24.92 35.80
N ARG A 292 22.69 -24.52 36.62
CA ARG A 292 22.64 -24.85 38.06
C ARG A 292 22.01 -26.22 38.35
N LYS A 293 21.34 -26.83 37.37
CA LYS A 293 20.81 -28.21 37.44
C LYS A 293 21.81 -29.17 36.83
#